data_AF-A0A974TB77-F1
#
_entry.id   AF-A0A974TB77-F1
#
_cell.length_a   1.000
_cell.length_b   1.000
_cell.length_c   1.000
_cell.angle_alpha   90.00
_cell.angle_beta   90.00
_cell.angle_gamma   90.00
#
_symmetry.space_group_name_H-M   'P 1'
#
loop_
_entity.id
_entity.type
_entity.pdbx_description
1 polymer ?
#
loop_
_entity_poly.entity_id
_entity_poly.type
_entity_poly.pdbx_seq_one_letter_code
_entity_poly.pdbx_strand_id
1 'polypeptide(L)'
;MKQSSKNPFKGRQFTAEIIQWAVRWYLQFPISYRDLERMLSDRGIQVDHTTLFRWIQVYAPELDKRIRPHLRMTNGSWRVDETYIRVKGKWVYLYRAVDATGQTIDFLLSSKRDAAAARRFFRKALKQSHTVNPRTITVDKNAAYPIAAKAMKRDGELWRFAKLRQVKVLNNIVEQDHRRIKRLVRPGLGFKSLTSASQTIAGYEAMAMIRKGQVVGVPANDMKAQSDFIAGLFNAAA
;
A
#
# COMPACT_ATOMS: atom_id res chain seq x y z
N MET A 1 24.72 -10.44 8.21
CA MET A 1 24.29 -10.22 9.60
C MET A 1 22.89 -10.78 9.78
N LYS A 2 22.72 -11.81 10.62
CA LYS A 2 21.41 -12.37 10.98
C LYS A 2 20.58 -11.27 11.67
N GLN A 3 19.52 -10.77 11.02
CA GLN A 3 18.49 -10.07 11.77
C GLN A 3 17.80 -11.12 12.64
N SER A 4 18.10 -11.11 13.94
CA SER A 4 17.28 -11.80 14.94
C SER A 4 15.87 -11.20 14.84
N SER A 5 14.99 -11.85 14.09
CA SER A 5 13.61 -11.37 13.96
C SER A 5 12.92 -11.63 15.29
N LYS A 6 12.71 -10.59 16.10
CA LYS A 6 11.80 -10.68 17.24
C LYS A 6 10.45 -11.19 16.73
N ASN A 7 9.94 -12.28 17.33
CA ASN A 7 8.61 -12.79 17.02
C ASN A 7 7.58 -11.66 17.19
N PRO A 8 6.94 -11.17 16.12
CA PRO A 8 6.04 -10.02 16.17
C PRO A 8 4.74 -10.30 16.93
N PHE A 9 4.46 -11.58 17.20
CA PHE A 9 3.29 -12.05 17.96
C PHE A 9 3.61 -12.37 19.42
N LYS A 10 4.84 -12.16 19.90
CA LYS A 10 5.22 -12.43 21.30
C LYS A 10 4.30 -11.64 22.25
N GLY A 11 3.71 -12.33 23.22
CA GLY A 11 2.82 -11.74 24.23
C GLY A 11 1.40 -11.41 23.75
N ARG A 12 1.00 -11.89 22.56
CA ARG A 12 -0.39 -11.80 22.11
C ARG A 12 -1.22 -12.95 22.71
N GLN A 13 -2.45 -12.64 23.10
CA GLN A 13 -3.42 -13.62 23.60
C GLN A 13 -3.84 -14.64 22.52
N PHE A 14 -3.83 -14.23 21.25
CA PHE A 14 -4.27 -15.04 20.12
C PHE A 14 -3.07 -15.56 19.33
N THR A 15 -3.23 -16.73 18.71
CA THR A 15 -2.19 -17.33 17.87
C THR A 15 -1.88 -16.45 16.66
N ALA A 16 -0.66 -16.57 16.14
CA ALA A 16 -0.24 -15.85 14.94
C ALA A 16 -1.16 -16.16 13.75
N GLU A 17 -1.64 -17.39 13.63
CA GLU A 17 -2.56 -17.82 12.58
C GLU A 17 -3.89 -17.03 12.61
N ILE A 18 -4.54 -16.94 13.78
CA ILE A 18 -5.80 -16.20 13.94
C ILE A 18 -5.60 -14.72 13.60
N ILE A 19 -4.53 -14.13 14.12
CA ILE A 19 -4.21 -12.71 13.88
C ILE A 19 -3.98 -12.45 12.40
N GLN A 20 -3.16 -13.28 11.74
CA GLN A 20 -2.85 -13.11 10.32
C GLN A 20 -4.05 -13.36 9.44
N TRP A 21 -4.88 -14.34 9.78
CA TRP A 21 -6.15 -14.57 9.09
C TRP A 21 -6.99 -13.29 9.15
N ALA A 22 -7.25 -12.77 10.34
CA ALA A 22 -8.06 -11.56 10.53
C ALA A 22 -7.48 -10.35 9.76
N VAL A 23 -6.18 -10.13 9.88
CA VAL A 23 -5.48 -9.03 9.20
C VAL A 23 -5.62 -9.14 7.69
N ARG A 24 -5.37 -10.34 7.11
CA ARG A 24 -5.45 -10.54 5.66
C ARG A 24 -6.85 -10.33 5.12
N TRP A 25 -7.86 -10.90 5.78
CA TRP A 25 -9.25 -10.77 5.34
C TRP A 25 -9.70 -9.30 5.35
N TYR A 26 -9.38 -8.55 6.40
CA TYR A 26 -9.67 -7.12 6.46
C TYR A 26 -8.98 -6.31 5.36
N LEU A 27 -7.71 -6.63 5.05
CA LEU A 27 -6.94 -5.89 4.07
C LEU A 27 -7.27 -6.23 2.61
N GLN A 28 -7.93 -7.38 2.39
CA GLN A 28 -8.24 -7.89 1.06
C GLN A 28 -9.67 -7.58 0.62
N PHE A 29 -10.63 -7.58 1.55
CA PHE A 29 -12.06 -7.50 1.27
C PHE A 29 -12.71 -6.28 1.94
N PRO A 30 -13.81 -5.75 1.36
CA PRO A 30 -14.51 -4.59 1.90
C PRO A 30 -15.39 -4.98 3.10
N ILE A 31 -14.75 -5.38 4.21
CA ILE A 31 -15.42 -5.79 5.46
C ILE A 31 -15.21 -4.75 6.56
N SER A 32 -16.20 -4.54 7.42
CA SER A 32 -16.01 -3.72 8.62
C SER A 32 -15.35 -4.52 9.74
N TYR A 33 -14.84 -3.85 10.77
CA TYR A 33 -14.29 -4.54 11.95
C TYR A 33 -15.35 -5.37 12.69
N ARG A 34 -16.61 -4.92 12.69
CA ARG A 34 -17.72 -5.65 13.31
C ARG A 34 -18.09 -6.90 12.50
N ASP A 35 -18.03 -6.82 11.17
CA ASP A 35 -18.25 -8.00 10.32
C ASP A 35 -17.16 -9.04 10.57
N LEU A 36 -15.90 -8.60 10.66
CA LEU A 36 -14.78 -9.50 10.93
C LEU A 36 -14.85 -10.15 12.32
N GLU A 37 -15.31 -9.41 13.33
CA GLU A 37 -15.61 -9.96 14.66
C GLU A 37 -16.67 -11.06 14.57
N ARG A 38 -17.77 -10.85 13.82
CA ARG A 38 -18.80 -11.87 13.60
C ARG A 38 -18.24 -13.10 12.85
N MET A 39 -17.39 -12.89 11.84
CA MET A 39 -16.74 -13.98 11.10
C MET A 39 -15.83 -14.84 12.00
N LEU A 40 -15.19 -14.23 13.00
CA LEU A 40 -14.38 -14.98 13.96
C LEU A 40 -15.23 -15.68 15.02
N SER A 41 -16.32 -15.04 15.46
CA SER A 41 -17.29 -15.66 16.38
C SER A 41 -17.94 -16.92 15.78
N ASP A 42 -18.24 -16.93 14.48
CA ASP A 42 -18.74 -18.12 13.76
C ASP A 42 -17.76 -19.31 13.85
N ARG A 43 -16.46 -19.01 13.95
CA ARG A 43 -15.38 -19.99 14.13
C ARG A 43 -15.07 -20.29 15.60
N GLY A 44 -15.92 -19.85 16.53
CA GLY A 44 -15.73 -20.02 17.98
C GLY A 44 -14.69 -19.10 18.61
N ILE A 45 -14.19 -18.09 17.90
CA ILE A 45 -13.16 -17.17 18.37
C ILE A 45 -13.80 -15.86 18.82
N GLN A 46 -13.81 -15.62 20.13
CA GLN A 46 -14.33 -14.39 20.73
C GLN A 46 -13.26 -13.29 20.73
N VAL A 47 -13.42 -12.27 19.89
CA VAL A 47 -12.51 -11.12 19.81
C VAL A 47 -13.27 -9.84 19.51
N ASP A 48 -13.03 -8.80 20.31
CA ASP A 48 -13.68 -7.50 20.11
C ASP A 48 -13.11 -6.74 18.89
N HIS A 49 -13.96 -6.05 18.14
CA HIS A 49 -13.59 -5.20 17.00
C HIS A 49 -12.46 -4.19 17.29
N THR A 50 -12.30 -3.70 18.52
CA THR A 50 -11.19 -2.79 18.86
C THR A 50 -9.85 -3.52 18.92
N THR A 51 -9.83 -4.80 19.27
CA THR A 51 -8.64 -5.66 19.21
C THR A 51 -8.25 -5.91 17.77
N LEU A 52 -9.22 -6.18 16.89
CA LEU A 52 -8.99 -6.30 15.44
C LEU A 52 -8.42 -5.01 14.86
N PHE A 53 -8.96 -3.85 15.24
CA PHE A 53 -8.41 -2.55 14.86
C PHE A 53 -6.93 -2.44 15.25
N ARG A 54 -6.58 -2.74 16.51
CA ARG A 54 -5.19 -2.69 16.99
C ARG A 54 -4.28 -3.63 16.20
N TRP A 55 -4.74 -4.82 15.82
CA TRP A 55 -3.98 -5.72 14.94
C TRP A 55 -3.72 -5.09 13.58
N ILE A 56 -4.72 -4.49 12.93
CA ILE A 56 -4.51 -3.81 11.65
C ILE A 56 -3.49 -2.68 11.78
N GLN A 57 -3.60 -1.85 12.82
CA GLN A 57 -2.68 -0.73 13.01
C GLN A 57 -1.22 -1.18 13.18
N VAL A 58 -0.99 -2.36 13.75
CA VAL A 58 0.34 -2.93 13.96
C VAL A 58 0.84 -3.69 12.72
N TYR A 59 0.05 -4.62 12.20
CA TYR A 59 0.52 -5.59 11.21
C TYR A 59 0.37 -5.13 9.76
N ALA A 60 -0.53 -4.20 9.45
CA ALA A 60 -0.66 -3.65 8.10
C ALA A 60 0.61 -2.92 7.61
N PRO A 61 1.21 -1.97 8.36
CA PRO A 61 2.47 -1.34 7.94
C PRO A 61 3.66 -2.31 8.01
N GLU A 62 3.65 -3.26 8.95
CA GLU A 62 4.71 -4.27 9.03
C GLU A 62 4.67 -5.22 7.83
N LEU A 63 3.48 -5.60 7.36
CA LEU A 63 3.29 -6.37 6.14
C LEU A 63 3.85 -5.61 4.92
N ASP A 64 3.47 -4.34 4.72
CA ASP A 64 4.00 -3.51 3.63
C ASP A 64 5.53 -3.43 3.65
N LYS A 65 6.12 -3.25 4.84
CA LYS A 65 7.57 -3.22 5.01
C LYS A 65 8.22 -4.55 4.62
N ARG A 66 7.67 -5.68 5.07
CA ARG A 66 8.24 -7.02 4.85
C ARG A 66 8.10 -7.50 3.42
N ILE A 67 7.06 -7.10 2.68
CA ILE A 67 6.88 -7.55 1.29
C ILE A 67 7.82 -6.85 0.30
N ARG A 68 8.25 -5.61 0.58
CA ARG A 68 8.98 -4.74 -0.38
C ARG A 68 10.25 -5.39 -0.97
N PRO A 69 11.09 -6.10 -0.19
CA PRO A 69 12.25 -6.80 -0.72
C PRO A 69 11.93 -7.97 -1.68
N HIS A 70 10.70 -8.49 -1.66
CA HIS A 70 10.27 -9.63 -2.48
C HIS A 70 9.53 -9.22 -3.75
N LEU A 71 9.38 -7.92 -4.00
CA LEU A 71 8.70 -7.40 -5.19
C LEU A 71 9.61 -7.47 -6.41
N ARG A 72 9.01 -7.77 -7.56
CA ARG A 72 9.65 -7.64 -8.88
C ARG A 72 10.05 -6.18 -9.13
N MET A 73 11.16 -6.01 -9.86
CA MET A 73 11.59 -4.70 -10.33
C MET A 73 10.52 -4.08 -11.23
N THR A 74 10.14 -2.84 -10.91
CA THR A 74 9.25 -2.02 -11.73
C THR A 74 9.98 -1.45 -12.93
N ASN A 75 9.24 -1.14 -14.00
CA ASN A 75 9.85 -0.49 -15.16
C ASN A 75 9.97 1.05 -15.01
N GLY A 76 10.81 1.66 -15.84
CA GLY A 76 11.06 3.10 -15.84
C GLY A 76 9.94 3.96 -16.45
N SER A 77 8.74 3.43 -16.69
CA SER A 77 7.60 4.17 -17.21
C SER A 77 6.48 4.28 -16.17
N TRP A 78 6.47 5.39 -15.44
CA TRP A 78 5.57 5.60 -14.31
C TRP A 78 4.27 6.26 -14.76
N ARG A 79 3.15 5.86 -14.15
CA ARG A 79 1.87 6.57 -14.14
C ARG A 79 1.57 7.00 -12.71
N VAL A 80 1.36 8.28 -12.53
CA VAL A 80 1.32 8.92 -11.22
C VAL A 80 0.07 9.77 -11.14
N ASP A 81 -0.73 9.52 -10.12
CA ASP A 81 -1.99 10.23 -9.91
C ASP A 81 -2.32 10.31 -8.42
N GLU A 82 -3.26 11.20 -8.08
CA GLU A 82 -3.77 11.32 -6.72
C GLU A 82 -5.26 11.05 -6.67
N THR A 83 -5.71 10.46 -5.56
CA THR A 83 -7.14 10.39 -5.26
C THR A 83 -7.48 10.90 -3.88
N TYR A 84 -8.73 11.29 -3.70
CA TYR A 84 -9.22 11.79 -2.41
C TYR A 84 -9.66 10.63 -1.51
N ILE A 85 -9.31 10.73 -0.22
CA ILE A 85 -9.77 9.82 0.84
C ILE A 85 -10.26 10.68 2.01
N ARG A 86 -11.35 10.25 2.67
CA ARG A 86 -11.91 10.99 3.80
C ARG A 86 -11.24 10.57 5.11
N VAL A 87 -10.64 11.54 5.81
CA VAL A 87 -9.97 11.36 7.10
C VAL A 87 -10.45 12.45 8.06
N LYS A 88 -11.00 12.06 9.20
CA LYS A 88 -11.59 12.95 10.22
C LYS A 88 -12.55 13.98 9.60
N GLY A 89 -13.40 13.52 8.69
CA GLY A 89 -14.37 14.37 7.97
C GLY A 89 -13.80 15.20 6.82
N LYS A 90 -12.48 15.34 6.69
CA LYS A 90 -11.81 16.16 5.66
C LYS A 90 -11.28 15.30 4.51
N TRP A 91 -11.24 15.87 3.31
CA TRP A 91 -10.59 15.23 2.16
C TRP A 91 -9.08 15.38 2.26
N VAL A 92 -8.36 14.28 2.08
CA VAL A 92 -6.90 14.23 1.98
C VAL A 92 -6.50 13.50 0.71
N TYR A 93 -5.26 13.68 0.27
CA TYR A 93 -4.75 13.19 -1.01
C TYR A 93 -3.90 11.94 -0.81
N LEU A 94 -4.30 10.84 -1.46
CA LEU A 94 -3.48 9.65 -1.62
C LEU A 94 -2.79 9.70 -2.97
N TYR A 95 -1.50 10.03 -2.95
CA TYR A 95 -0.60 9.92 -4.09
C TYR A 95 -0.29 8.46 -4.37
N ARG A 96 -0.24 8.08 -5.65
CA ARG A 96 0.11 6.73 -6.09
C ARG A 96 0.96 6.77 -7.36
N ALA A 97 1.81 5.78 -7.49
CA ALA A 97 2.58 5.50 -8.70
C ALA A 97 2.48 4.01 -9.03
N VAL A 98 2.20 3.74 -10.30
CA VAL A 98 2.28 2.40 -10.88
C VAL A 98 3.16 2.44 -12.12
N ASP A 99 3.78 1.34 -12.49
CA ASP A 99 4.54 1.26 -13.72
C ASP A 99 3.63 1.00 -14.95
N ALA A 100 4.22 0.88 -16.14
CA ALA A 100 3.44 0.65 -17.36
C ALA A 100 2.65 -0.67 -17.41
N THR A 101 3.01 -1.63 -16.56
CA THR A 101 2.33 -2.93 -16.44
C THR A 101 1.32 -2.96 -15.29
N GLY A 102 1.18 -1.85 -14.55
CA GLY A 102 0.28 -1.75 -13.41
C GLY A 102 0.86 -2.28 -12.10
N GLN A 103 2.16 -2.60 -12.05
CA GLN A 103 2.84 -2.93 -10.80
C GLN A 103 2.96 -1.67 -9.93
N THR A 104 2.73 -1.80 -8.64
CA THR A 104 2.76 -0.67 -7.72
C THR A 104 4.20 -0.27 -7.44
N ILE A 105 4.51 1.01 -7.68
CA ILE A 105 5.81 1.58 -7.33
C ILE A 105 5.75 2.02 -5.87
N ASP A 106 4.88 2.99 -5.56
CA ASP A 106 4.67 3.43 -4.19
C ASP A 106 3.40 4.29 -4.03
N PHE A 107 3.09 4.64 -2.77
CA PHE A 107 1.98 5.50 -2.38
C PHE A 107 2.37 6.44 -1.24
N LEU A 108 1.62 7.54 -1.07
CA LEU A 108 1.77 8.48 0.04
C LEU A 108 0.46 9.20 0.37
N LEU A 109 0.06 9.15 1.63
CA LEU A 109 -1.05 9.97 2.13
C LEU A 109 -0.53 11.36 2.54
N SER A 110 -1.23 12.41 2.11
CA SER A 110 -0.88 13.81 2.36
C SER A 110 -2.12 14.66 2.57
N SER A 111 -2.11 15.56 3.54
CA SER A 111 -3.18 16.55 3.72
C SER A 111 -3.14 17.67 2.67
N LYS A 112 -2.00 17.86 1.99
CA LYS A 112 -1.79 18.90 0.99
C LYS A 112 -1.53 18.32 -0.40
N ARG A 113 -2.00 19.04 -1.42
CA ARG A 113 -1.75 18.78 -2.85
C ARG A 113 -0.81 19.83 -3.44
N ASP A 114 0.43 19.85 -2.96
CA ASP A 114 1.44 20.84 -3.35
C ASP A 114 2.73 20.19 -3.90
N ALA A 115 3.63 21.00 -4.44
CA ALA A 115 4.90 20.53 -5.00
C ALA A 115 5.82 19.90 -3.93
N ALA A 116 5.69 20.28 -2.66
CA ALA A 116 6.45 19.67 -1.57
C ALA A 116 5.97 18.24 -1.28
N ALA A 117 4.66 18.00 -1.31
CA ALA A 117 4.05 16.69 -1.21
C ALA A 117 4.41 15.79 -2.40
N ALA A 118 4.36 16.32 -3.63
CA ALA A 118 4.78 15.59 -4.83
C ALA A 118 6.28 15.21 -4.78
N ARG A 119 7.17 16.12 -4.35
CA ARG A 119 8.59 15.79 -4.14
C ARG A 119 8.80 14.72 -3.06
N ARG A 120 8.09 14.84 -1.93
CA ARG A 120 8.13 13.84 -0.85
C ARG A 120 7.70 12.47 -1.38
N PHE A 121 6.65 12.44 -2.20
CA PHE A 121 6.16 11.22 -2.83
C PHE A 121 7.21 10.59 -3.75
N PHE A 122 7.74 11.35 -4.70
CA PHE A 122 8.76 10.83 -5.62
C PHE A 122 10.02 10.35 -4.91
N ARG A 123 10.50 11.06 -3.88
CA ARG A 123 11.62 10.61 -3.05
C ARG A 123 11.32 9.30 -2.33
N LYS A 124 10.10 9.15 -1.80
CA LYS A 124 9.67 7.92 -1.14
C LYS A 124 9.66 6.74 -2.13
N ALA A 125 9.16 6.97 -3.34
CA ALA A 125 9.13 5.98 -4.42
C ALA A 125 10.54 5.58 -4.88
N LEU A 126 11.43 6.54 -5.14
CA LEU A 126 12.81 6.28 -5.59
C LEU A 126 13.67 5.56 -4.56
N LYS A 127 13.33 5.64 -3.27
CA LYS A 127 14.03 4.92 -2.19
C LYS A 127 13.68 3.43 -2.12
N GLN A 128 12.65 2.97 -2.83
CA GLN A 128 12.25 1.58 -2.77
C GLN A 128 13.22 0.70 -3.57
N SER A 129 13.61 -0.45 -3.01
CA SER A 129 14.59 -1.36 -3.62
C SER A 129 14.13 -1.93 -4.96
N HIS A 130 12.82 -2.09 -5.17
CA HIS A 130 12.23 -2.62 -6.39
C HIS A 130 11.94 -1.53 -7.45
N THR A 131 12.35 -0.29 -7.19
CA THR A 131 12.00 0.86 -8.04
C THR A 131 13.13 1.28 -8.95
N VAL A 132 12.86 1.31 -10.26
CA VAL A 132 13.76 1.88 -11.26
C VAL A 132 13.46 3.37 -11.42
N ASN A 133 14.51 4.20 -11.44
CA ASN A 133 14.38 5.64 -11.72
C ASN A 133 13.65 5.83 -13.06
N PRO A 134 12.66 6.74 -13.17
CA PRO A 134 11.81 6.78 -14.35
C PRO A 134 12.50 7.43 -15.56
N ARG A 135 12.38 6.79 -16.73
CA ARG A 135 12.60 7.43 -18.04
C ARG A 135 11.42 8.31 -18.42
N THR A 136 10.20 7.94 -18.02
CA THR A 136 8.98 8.70 -18.29
C THR A 136 8.08 8.71 -17.07
N ILE A 137 7.54 9.88 -16.72
CA ILE A 137 6.51 10.04 -15.70
C ILE A 137 5.27 10.62 -16.37
N THR A 138 4.21 9.84 -16.43
CA THR A 138 2.91 10.31 -16.88
C THR A 138 2.09 10.74 -15.66
N VAL A 139 1.59 11.96 -15.67
CA VAL A 139 0.78 12.56 -14.61
C VAL A 139 -0.51 13.13 -15.18
N ASP A 140 -1.48 13.39 -14.32
CA ASP A 140 -2.58 14.28 -14.65
C ASP A 140 -2.11 15.76 -14.69
N LYS A 141 -2.98 16.69 -15.10
CA LYS A 141 -2.71 18.13 -15.27
C LYS A 141 -2.43 18.92 -13.97
N ASN A 142 -2.04 18.25 -12.88
CA ASN A 142 -1.68 18.92 -11.63
C ASN A 142 -0.37 19.71 -11.77
N ALA A 143 -0.41 21.02 -11.52
CA ALA A 143 0.74 21.93 -11.59
C ALA A 143 1.86 21.59 -10.59
N ALA A 144 1.57 20.85 -9.51
CA ALA A 144 2.58 20.44 -8.53
C ALA A 144 3.64 19.50 -9.12
N TYR A 145 3.28 18.64 -10.08
CA TYR A 145 4.18 17.62 -10.62
C TYR A 145 5.29 18.19 -11.51
N PRO A 146 5.03 19.10 -12.48
CA PRO A 146 6.09 19.75 -13.23
C PRO A 146 7.11 20.48 -12.34
N ILE A 147 6.64 21.19 -11.32
CA ILE A 147 7.50 21.91 -10.37
C ILE A 147 8.38 20.93 -9.60
N ALA A 148 7.78 19.85 -9.07
CA ALA A 148 8.51 18.82 -8.34
C ALA A 148 9.54 18.11 -9.22
N ALA A 149 9.16 17.69 -10.42
CA ALA A 149 10.05 16.98 -11.34
C ALA A 149 11.22 17.86 -11.81
N LYS A 150 10.98 19.15 -12.10
CA LYS A 150 12.05 20.09 -12.49
C LYS A 150 13.06 20.28 -11.36
N ALA A 151 12.60 20.46 -10.12
CA ALA A 151 13.47 20.57 -8.95
C ALA A 151 14.28 19.29 -8.75
N MET A 152 13.65 18.12 -8.77
CA MET A 152 14.34 16.84 -8.55
C MET A 152 15.36 16.49 -9.64
N LYS A 153 15.15 16.91 -10.88
CA LYS A 153 16.17 16.79 -11.94
C LYS A 153 17.39 17.67 -11.68
N ARG A 154 17.17 18.89 -11.21
CA ARG A 154 18.25 19.81 -10.85
C ARG A 154 19.05 19.27 -9.67
N ASP A 155 18.36 18.68 -8.70
CA ASP A 155 18.95 18.11 -7.48
C ASP A 155 19.60 16.73 -7.74
N GLY A 156 19.55 16.21 -8.98
CA GLY A 156 20.17 14.93 -9.37
C GLY A 156 19.40 13.66 -8.95
N GLU A 157 18.22 13.81 -8.36
CA GLU A 157 17.39 12.69 -7.87
C GLU A 157 16.68 11.96 -9.04
N LEU A 158 16.21 12.72 -10.03
CA LEU A 158 15.65 12.18 -11.28
C LEU A 158 16.67 12.30 -12.42
N TRP A 159 16.64 11.35 -13.35
CA TRP A 159 17.46 11.46 -14.56
C TRP A 159 17.15 12.75 -15.33
N ARG A 160 18.20 13.44 -15.80
CA ARG A 160 18.06 14.69 -16.57
C ARG A 160 17.14 14.52 -17.80
N PHE A 161 17.27 13.37 -18.48
CA PHE A 161 16.48 13.01 -19.66
C PHE A 161 15.07 12.48 -19.35
N ALA A 162 14.68 12.30 -18.07
CA ALA A 162 13.36 11.78 -17.71
C ALA A 162 12.25 12.68 -18.28
N LYS A 163 11.29 12.16 -19.04
CA LYS A 163 10.23 12.98 -19.65
C LYS A 163 8.98 12.99 -18.76
N LEU A 164 8.48 14.17 -18.41
CA LEU A 164 7.17 14.31 -17.76
C LEU A 164 6.10 14.53 -18.84
N ARG A 165 5.02 13.75 -18.81
CA ARG A 165 3.93 13.77 -19.79
C ARG A 165 2.61 14.02 -19.08
N GLN A 166 1.75 14.85 -19.65
CA GLN A 166 0.39 15.09 -19.17
C GLN A 166 -0.62 14.46 -20.13
N VAL A 167 -0.73 13.12 -20.10
CA VAL A 167 -1.57 12.36 -21.04
C VAL A 167 -2.63 11.59 -20.26
N LYS A 168 -3.89 12.04 -20.34
CA LYS A 168 -5.01 11.49 -19.57
C LYS A 168 -5.26 10.00 -19.84
N VAL A 169 -5.21 9.57 -21.10
CA VAL A 169 -5.56 8.19 -21.51
C VAL A 169 -4.69 7.12 -20.83
N LEU A 170 -3.43 7.44 -20.55
CA LEU A 170 -2.48 6.49 -19.95
C LEU A 170 -2.65 6.33 -18.44
N ASN A 171 -3.46 7.20 -17.78
CA ASN A 171 -3.70 7.13 -16.34
C ASN A 171 -4.81 6.14 -15.96
N ASN A 172 -5.52 5.54 -16.93
CA ASN A 172 -6.58 4.56 -16.64
C ASN A 172 -6.13 3.43 -15.70
N ILE A 173 -4.86 3.01 -15.78
CA ILE A 173 -4.29 1.95 -14.93
C ILE A 173 -4.26 2.37 -13.45
N VAL A 174 -3.79 3.59 -13.15
CA VAL A 174 -3.74 4.10 -11.76
C VAL A 174 -5.15 4.44 -11.26
N GLU A 175 -6.06 4.88 -12.14
CA GLU A 175 -7.46 5.09 -11.81
C GLU A 175 -8.20 3.79 -11.43
N GLN A 176 -7.93 2.67 -12.09
CA GLN A 176 -8.47 1.36 -11.71
C GLN A 176 -8.03 0.97 -10.28
N ASP A 177 -6.77 1.23 -9.96
CA ASP A 177 -6.20 1.04 -8.62
C ASP A 177 -6.91 1.90 -7.56
N HIS A 178 -7.25 3.16 -7.89
CA HIS A 178 -8.04 4.04 -7.03
C HIS A 178 -9.39 3.43 -6.65
N ARG A 179 -10.07 2.77 -7.60
CA ARG A 179 -11.39 2.16 -7.35
C ARG A 179 -11.31 1.09 -6.28
N ARG A 180 -10.24 0.29 -6.26
CA ARG A 180 -10.02 -0.74 -5.23
C ARG A 180 -9.92 -0.12 -3.84
N ILE A 181 -9.08 0.89 -3.65
CA ILE A 181 -8.92 1.53 -2.34
C ILE A 181 -10.21 2.19 -1.89
N LYS A 182 -10.90 2.92 -2.78
CA LYS A 182 -12.20 3.52 -2.46
C LYS A 182 -13.22 2.47 -2.02
N ARG A 183 -13.24 1.29 -2.67
CA ARG A 183 -14.09 0.17 -2.29
C ARG A 183 -13.77 -0.39 -0.90
N LEU A 184 -12.49 -0.52 -0.55
CA LEU A 184 -12.07 -1.04 0.77
C LEU A 184 -12.31 -0.04 1.91
N VAL A 185 -12.18 1.26 1.64
CA VAL A 185 -12.36 2.31 2.66
C VAL A 185 -13.84 2.59 2.94
N ARG A 186 -14.74 2.36 1.96
CA ARG A 186 -16.16 2.74 2.04
C ARG A 186 -16.91 2.08 3.22
N PRO A 187 -16.80 0.77 3.51
CA PRO A 187 -17.49 0.15 4.65
C PRO A 187 -17.09 0.72 6.00
N GLY A 188 -15.84 1.18 6.14
CA GLY A 188 -15.34 1.80 7.37
C GLY A 188 -15.78 3.26 7.56
N LEU A 189 -16.52 3.84 6.61
CA LEU A 189 -16.95 5.25 6.61
C LEU A 189 -15.79 6.26 6.70
N GLY A 190 -14.61 5.87 6.18
CA GLY A 190 -13.39 6.66 6.25
C GLY A 190 -12.62 6.50 7.56
N PHE A 191 -11.53 7.26 7.70
CA PHE A 191 -10.61 7.10 8.84
C PHE A 191 -10.79 8.20 9.88
N LYS A 192 -10.44 7.91 11.14
CA LYS A 192 -10.51 8.88 12.25
C LYS A 192 -9.23 9.70 12.44
N SER A 193 -8.08 9.23 11.92
CA SER A 193 -6.80 9.93 11.98
C SER A 193 -5.94 9.67 10.74
N LEU A 194 -5.00 10.57 10.46
CA LEU A 194 -4.05 10.40 9.33
C LEU A 194 -3.13 9.20 9.55
N THR A 195 -2.67 8.99 10.78
CA THR A 195 -1.83 7.84 11.14
C THR A 195 -2.56 6.53 10.87
N SER A 196 -3.81 6.41 11.32
CA SER A 196 -4.56 5.17 11.12
C SER A 196 -4.89 4.91 9.65
N ALA A 197 -5.25 5.96 8.92
CA ALA A 197 -5.40 5.88 7.47
C ALA A 197 -4.13 5.39 6.79
N SER A 198 -2.98 5.98 7.12
CA SER A 198 -1.70 5.62 6.50
C SER A 198 -1.31 4.16 6.80
N GLN A 199 -1.49 3.70 8.05
CA GLN A 199 -1.17 2.34 8.45
C GLN A 199 -2.08 1.31 7.77
N THR A 200 -3.39 1.55 7.73
CA THR A 200 -4.33 0.65 7.07
C THR A 200 -4.14 0.63 5.55
N ILE A 201 -3.94 1.80 4.92
CA ILE A 201 -3.67 1.89 3.47
C ILE A 201 -2.40 1.11 3.12
N ALA A 202 -1.36 1.15 3.96
CA ALA A 202 -0.16 0.36 3.71
C ALA A 202 -0.47 -1.14 3.57
N GLY A 203 -1.32 -1.69 4.45
CA GLY A 203 -1.78 -3.07 4.31
C GLY A 203 -2.65 -3.30 3.08
N TYR A 204 -3.52 -2.35 2.71
CA TYR A 204 -4.32 -2.46 1.50
C TYR A 204 -3.45 -2.50 0.23
N GLU A 205 -2.41 -1.70 0.16
CA GLU A 205 -1.44 -1.71 -0.93
C GLU A 205 -0.61 -2.99 -0.93
N ALA A 206 -0.19 -3.47 0.24
CA ALA A 206 0.52 -4.72 0.37
C ALA A 206 -0.26 -5.90 -0.22
N MET A 207 -1.54 -6.03 0.16
CA MET A 207 -2.43 -7.04 -0.41
C MET A 207 -2.71 -6.80 -1.90
N ALA A 208 -2.71 -5.55 -2.37
CA ALA A 208 -2.86 -5.25 -3.79
C ALA A 208 -1.65 -5.76 -4.60
N MET A 209 -0.43 -5.52 -4.11
CA MET A 209 0.81 -5.96 -4.76
C MET A 209 0.91 -7.49 -4.85
N ILE A 210 0.55 -8.18 -3.77
CA ILE A 210 0.46 -9.65 -3.73
C ILE A 210 -0.54 -10.16 -4.77
N ARG A 211 -1.77 -9.62 -4.76
CA ARG A 211 -2.83 -10.04 -5.70
C ARG A 211 -2.50 -9.73 -7.16
N LYS A 212 -1.71 -8.70 -7.44
CA LYS A 212 -1.24 -8.39 -8.79
C LYS A 212 -0.14 -9.34 -9.30
N GLY A 213 0.34 -10.27 -8.46
CA GLY A 213 1.47 -11.14 -8.80
C GLY A 213 2.82 -10.40 -8.83
N GLN A 214 2.91 -9.26 -8.14
CA GLN A 214 4.14 -8.47 -8.12
C GLN A 214 5.22 -9.11 -7.23
N VAL A 215 4.83 -9.98 -6.29
CA VAL A 215 5.77 -10.74 -5.47
C VAL A 215 6.39 -11.87 -6.31
N VAL A 216 7.71 -12.02 -6.25
CA VAL A 216 8.44 -13.10 -6.93
C VAL A 216 8.03 -14.45 -6.34
N GLY A 217 7.68 -15.41 -7.20
CA GLY A 217 7.35 -16.78 -6.78
C GLY A 217 5.97 -16.97 -6.15
N VAL A 218 5.14 -15.92 -6.04
CA VAL A 218 3.78 -16.02 -5.50
C VAL A 218 2.75 -15.80 -6.61
N PRO A 219 1.92 -16.81 -6.93
CA PRO A 219 0.87 -16.67 -7.95
C PRO A 219 -0.21 -15.64 -7.56
N ALA A 220 -0.67 -14.86 -8.53
CA ALA A 220 -1.69 -13.82 -8.35
C ALA A 220 -3.07 -14.36 -7.94
N ASN A 221 -3.41 -15.58 -8.37
CA ASN A 221 -4.74 -16.19 -8.21
C ASN A 221 -4.76 -17.38 -7.24
N ASP A 222 -3.70 -17.57 -6.44
CA ASP A 222 -3.62 -18.64 -5.46
C ASP A 222 -3.65 -18.06 -4.04
N MET A 223 -4.81 -18.13 -3.40
CA MET A 223 -4.99 -17.60 -2.04
C MET A 223 -4.18 -18.37 -0.98
N LYS A 224 -3.89 -19.65 -1.22
CA LYS A 224 -3.13 -20.49 -0.30
C LYS A 224 -1.65 -20.16 -0.40
N ALA A 225 -1.09 -20.09 -1.61
CA ALA A 225 0.29 -19.65 -1.79
C ALA A 225 0.53 -18.24 -1.24
N GLN A 226 -0.43 -17.32 -1.42
CA GLN A 226 -0.36 -15.98 -0.82
C GLN A 226 -0.42 -16.02 0.71
N SER A 227 -1.23 -16.93 1.28
CA SER A 227 -1.30 -17.17 2.72
C SER A 227 0.04 -17.61 3.28
N ASP A 228 0.62 -18.63 2.66
CA ASP A 228 1.82 -19.29 3.15
C ASP A 228 3.03 -18.36 3.00
N PHE A 229 3.09 -17.56 1.93
CA PHE A 229 4.06 -16.48 1.78
C PHE A 229 3.96 -15.46 2.92
N ILE A 230 2.76 -14.95 3.22
CA ILE A 230 2.57 -13.98 4.31
C ILE A 230 2.96 -14.60 5.66
N ALA A 231 2.55 -15.83 5.93
CA ALA A 231 2.92 -16.54 7.16
C ALA A 231 4.44 -16.68 7.31
N GLY A 232 5.13 -17.02 6.20
CA GLY A 232 6.58 -17.07 6.12
C GLY A 232 7.25 -15.73 6.41
N LEU A 233 6.70 -14.61 5.91
CA LEU A 233 7.25 -13.27 6.20
C LEU A 233 7.27 -12.94 7.69
N PHE A 234 6.30 -13.45 8.46
CA PHE A 234 6.21 -13.20 9.90
C PHE A 234 6.89 -14.27 10.75
N ASN A 235 7.53 -15.28 10.15
CA ASN A 235 8.08 -16.46 10.84
C ASN A 235 7.04 -17.13 11.74
N ALA A 236 5.79 -17.15 11.29
CA ALA A 236 4.68 -17.79 12.00
C ALA A 236 4.49 -19.27 11.64
N ALA A 237 5.33 -19.80 10.75
CA ALA A 237 5.44 -21.22 10.48
C ALA A 237 6.50 -21.82 11.42
N ALA A 238 6.05 -22.17 12.64
CA ALA A 238 6.64 -23.19 13.50
C ALA A 238 5.59 -23.56 14.56
#